data_AF-A0ABD5DUI8-F1
#
_entry.id   AF-A0ABD5DUI8-F1
#
_cell.length_a   1.000
_cell.length_b   1.000
_cell.length_c   1.000
_cell.angle_alpha   90.00
_cell.angle_beta   90.00
_cell.angle_gamma   90.00
#
_symmetry.space_group_name_H-M   'P 1'
#
loop_
_entity.id
_entity.type
_entity.pdbx_description
1 polymer ?
#
loop_
_entity_poly.entity_id
_entity_poly.type
_entity_poly.pdbx_seq_one_letter_code
_entity_poly.pdbx_strand_id
1 'polypeptide(L)'
;RQEVVDPAEAWRDIGNAWQLRTRQLGCLQLLAEWRLRKARERDLAVNFVVREEHLWSVARYMPTSLGEPDSLGLSGSEIRFHGKTLISLVE
;
A
#
# COMPACT_ATOMS: atom_id res chain seq x y z
N ARG A 1 16.64 -4.58 -20.17
CA ARG A 1 15.77 -3.39 -20.19
C ARG A 1 15.01 -3.41 -18.87
N GLN A 2 15.27 -2.49 -17.93
CA GLN A 2 14.40 -2.39 -16.75
C GLN A 2 13.08 -1.82 -17.27
N GLU A 3 12.02 -2.61 -17.22
CA GLU A 3 10.68 -2.11 -17.48
C GLU A 3 10.34 -1.08 -16.40
N VAL A 4 10.16 0.17 -16.83
CA VAL A 4 9.69 1.23 -15.96
C VAL A 4 8.21 0.96 -15.74
N VAL A 5 7.88 0.28 -14.64
CA VAL A 5 6.49 0.00 -14.26
C VAL A 5 5.74 1.34 -14.09
N ASP A 6 4.59 1.48 -14.74
CA ASP A 6 3.72 2.63 -14.50
C ASP A 6 3.20 2.55 -13.05
N PRO A 7 3.38 3.57 -12.20
CA PRO A 7 2.78 3.61 -10.87
C PRO A 7 1.30 3.26 -10.83
N ALA A 8 0.52 3.64 -11.84
CA ALA A 8 -0.91 3.33 -11.91
C ALA A 8 -1.19 1.82 -12.10
N GLU A 9 -0.22 1.06 -12.60
CA GLU A 9 -0.33 -0.37 -12.90
C GLU A 9 0.36 -1.25 -11.84
N ALA A 10 1.04 -0.64 -10.86
CA ALA A 10 1.82 -1.33 -9.82
C ALA A 10 1.00 -2.30 -8.95
N TRP A 11 -0.32 -2.13 -8.90
CA TRP A 11 -1.22 -3.04 -8.19
C TRP A 11 -1.33 -4.42 -8.83
N ARG A 12 -1.02 -4.54 -10.13
CA ARG A 12 -1.11 -5.80 -10.87
C ARG A 12 -0.06 -6.81 -10.45
N ASP A 13 1.09 -6.32 -9.97
CA ASP A 13 2.19 -7.16 -9.49
C ASP A 13 1.89 -7.77 -8.10
N ILE A 14 0.84 -7.31 -7.42
CA ILE A 14 0.45 -7.81 -6.10
C ILE A 14 -0.36 -9.10 -6.28
N GLY A 15 0.25 -10.24 -5.94
CA GLY A 15 -0.29 -11.56 -6.25
C GLY A 15 -1.69 -11.86 -5.66
N ASN A 16 -2.07 -11.19 -4.57
CA ASN A 16 -3.38 -11.36 -3.91
C ASN A 16 -4.44 -10.32 -4.31
N ALA A 17 -4.15 -9.46 -5.29
CA ALA A 17 -5.08 -8.39 -5.71
C ALA A 17 -6.44 -8.93 -6.19
N TRP A 18 -6.46 -10.11 -6.81
CA TRP A 18 -7.69 -10.76 -7.32
C TRP A 18 -8.70 -11.12 -6.22
N GLN A 19 -8.29 -11.19 -4.95
CA GLN A 19 -9.18 -11.49 -3.84
C GLN A 19 -9.99 -10.27 -3.37
N LEU A 20 -9.67 -9.06 -3.86
CA LEU A 20 -10.28 -7.81 -3.43
C LEU A 20 -11.56 -7.50 -4.24
N ARG A 21 -12.55 -6.91 -3.58
CA ARG A 21 -13.74 -6.35 -4.23
C ARG A 21 -13.39 -5.05 -4.94
N THR A 22 -14.24 -4.60 -5.88
CA THR A 22 -14.00 -3.39 -6.70
C THR A 22 -13.56 -2.16 -5.89
N ARG A 23 -14.22 -1.86 -4.76
CA ARG A 23 -13.82 -0.74 -3.88
C ARG A 23 -12.43 -0.94 -3.27
N GLN A 24 -12.18 -2.12 -2.72
CA GLN A 24 -10.88 -2.47 -2.12
C GLN A 24 -9.76 -2.49 -3.17
N LEU A 25 -10.07 -2.92 -4.40
CA LEU A 25 -9.14 -2.88 -5.51
C LEU A 25 -8.78 -1.45 -5.91
N GLY A 26 -9.76 -0.54 -5.94
CA GLY A 26 -9.50 0.89 -6.14
C GLY A 26 -8.57 1.47 -5.06
N CYS A 27 -8.79 1.10 -3.79
CA CYS A 27 -7.86 1.45 -2.71
C CYS A 27 -6.46 0.87 -2.94
N LEU A 28 -6.34 -0.40 -3.34
CA LEU A 28 -5.06 -1.04 -3.64
C LEU A 28 -4.32 -0.34 -4.79
N GLN A 29 -5.03 0.13 -5.81
CA GLN A 29 -4.46 0.90 -6.92
C GLN A 29 -3.78 2.17 -6.42
N LEU A 30 -4.49 2.99 -5.64
CA LEU A 30 -3.96 4.22 -5.06
C LEU A 30 -2.78 3.95 -4.12
N LEU A 31 -2.89 2.92 -3.29
CA LEU A 31 -1.85 2.52 -2.34
C LEU A 31 -0.58 2.01 -3.05
N ALA A 32 -0.72 1.18 -4.08
CA ALA A 32 0.40 0.64 -4.85
C ALA A 32 1.11 1.74 -5.65
N GLU A 33 0.34 2.66 -6.24
CA GLU A 33 0.85 3.82 -6.94
C GLU A 33 1.69 4.70 -6.00
N TRP A 34 1.13 5.05 -4.84
CA TRP A 34 1.82 5.83 -3.83
C TRP A 34 3.10 5.13 -3.36
N ARG A 35 3.03 3.82 -3.07
CA ARG A 35 4.17 3.03 -2.62
C ARG A 35 5.31 3.05 -3.64
N LEU A 36 5.01 2.86 -4.93
CA LEU A 36 6.03 2.87 -5.98
C LEU A 36 6.65 4.26 -6.17
N ARG A 37 5.84 5.32 -6.15
CA ARG A 37 6.33 6.71 -6.20
C ARG A 37 7.26 7.00 -5.03
N LYS A 38 6.88 6.58 -3.81
CA LYS A 38 7.67 6.81 -2.60
C LYS A 38 8.97 6.03 -2.59
N ALA A 39 8.95 4.79 -3.06
CA ALA A 39 10.12 3.94 -3.24
C ALA A 39 11.13 4.60 -4.19
N ARG A 40 10.66 5.13 -5.32
CA ARG A 40 11.48 5.88 -6.29
C ARG A 40 12.05 7.17 -5.71
N GLU A 41 11.24 7.96 -5.00
CA GLU A 41 11.68 9.21 -4.35
C GLU A 41 12.83 8.97 -3.36
N ARG A 42 12.80 7.82 -2.66
CA ARG A 42 13.75 7.48 -1.60
C ARG A 42 14.87 6.54 -2.04
N ASP A 43 14.87 6.12 -3.30
CA ASP A 43 15.78 5.11 -3.84
C ASP A 43 15.79 3.82 -2.97
N LEU A 44 14.58 3.36 -2.62
CA LEU A 44 14.35 2.17 -1.80
C LEU A 44 13.55 1.13 -2.58
N ALA A 45 13.68 -0.14 -2.22
CA ALA A 45 12.74 -1.16 -2.68
C ALA A 45 11.34 -0.94 -2.07
N VAL A 46 10.28 -1.26 -2.80
CA VAL A 46 8.89 -1.02 -2.39
C VAL A 46 8.52 -1.66 -1.05
N ASN A 47 9.10 -2.82 -0.72
CA ASN A 47 8.88 -3.53 0.55
C ASN A 47 9.51 -2.83 1.76
N PHE A 48 10.48 -1.93 1.56
CA PHE A 48 11.03 -1.09 2.63
C PHE A 48 10.19 0.15 2.91
N VAL A 49 9.29 0.52 2.00
CA VAL A 49 8.30 1.60 2.24
C VAL A 49 7.15 1.04 3.06
N VAL A 50 6.45 0.06 2.51
CA VAL A 50 5.40 -0.71 3.20
C VAL A 50 5.43 -2.12 2.62
N ARG A 51 5.46 -3.14 3.50
CA ARG A 51 5.44 -4.54 3.04
C ARG A 51 4.19 -4.82 2.21
N GLU A 52 4.32 -5.69 1.22
CA GLU A 52 3.19 -6.06 0.36
C GLU A 52 2.01 -6.62 1.15
N GLU A 53 2.26 -7.49 2.14
CA GLU A 53 1.23 -8.06 3.00
C GLU A 53 0.42 -6.98 3.75
N HIS A 54 1.10 -5.94 4.22
CA HIS A 54 0.51 -4.83 4.94
C HIS A 54 -0.30 -3.93 4.03
N LEU A 55 0.25 -3.60 2.85
CA LEU A 55 -0.43 -2.79 1.85
C LEU A 55 -1.76 -3.44 1.42
N TRP A 56 -1.72 -4.75 1.19
CA TRP A 56 -2.91 -5.52 0.85
C TRP A 56 -3.92 -5.59 2.01
N SER A 57 -3.45 -5.77 3.26
CA SER A 57 -4.33 -5.75 4.44
C SER A 57 -5.02 -4.40 4.61
N VAL A 58 -4.31 -3.28 4.43
CA VAL A 58 -4.89 -1.94 4.47
C VAL A 58 -5.96 -1.78 3.38
N ALA A 59 -5.70 -2.24 2.15
CA ALA A 59 -6.70 -2.19 1.08
C ALA A 59 -7.93 -3.08 1.36
N ARG A 60 -7.73 -4.24 1.99
CA ARG A 60 -8.80 -5.19 2.32
C ARG A 60 -9.69 -4.68 3.44
N TYR A 61 -9.09 -4.17 4.51
CA TYR A 61 -9.82 -3.78 5.72
C TYR A 61 -10.21 -2.30 5.74
N MET A 62 -9.62 -1.46 4.89
CA MET A 62 -9.89 -0.02 4.75
C MET A 62 -9.95 0.68 6.12
N PRO A 63 -8.83 0.69 6.88
CA PRO A 63 -8.81 1.21 8.24
C PRO A 63 -9.15 2.70 8.27
N THR A 64 -10.00 3.10 9.21
CA THR A 64 -10.46 4.50 9.36
C THR A 64 -9.77 5.25 10.50
N SER A 65 -9.01 4.54 11.33
CA SER A 65 -8.30 5.11 12.47
C SER A 65 -6.85 4.60 12.56
N LEU A 66 -5.98 5.38 13.20
CA LEU A 66 -4.55 5.05 13.34
C LEU A 66 -4.26 3.83 14.23
N GLY A 67 -5.25 3.35 15.00
CA GLY A 67 -5.12 2.14 15.81
C GLY A 67 -5.41 0.85 15.04
N GLU A 68 -6.17 0.91 13.95
CA GLU A 68 -6.52 -0.27 13.15
C GLU A 68 -5.32 -0.84 12.38
N PRO A 69 -4.40 -0.04 11.79
CA PRO A 69 -3.17 -0.56 11.17
C PRO A 69 -2.31 -1.43 12.08
N ASP A 70 -2.26 -1.12 13.38
CA ASP A 70 -1.53 -1.93 14.37
C ASP A 70 -2.15 -3.33 14.50
N SER A 71 -3.48 -3.39 14.52
CA SER A 71 -4.24 -4.66 14.52
C SER A 71 -4.08 -5.45 13.22
N LEU A 72 -3.68 -4.80 12.12
CA LEU A 72 -3.39 -5.43 10.83
C LEU A 72 -1.95 -5.94 10.71
N GLY A 73 -1.13 -5.77 11.75
CA GLY A 73 0.25 -6.26 11.81
C GLY A 73 1.29 -5.31 11.25
N LEU A 74 0.93 -4.06 10.90
CA LEU A 74 1.91 -3.08 10.45
C LEU A 74 2.92 -2.79 11.56
N SER A 75 4.19 -2.64 11.19
CA SER A 75 5.21 -2.27 12.17
C SER A 75 4.98 -0.85 12.68
N GLY A 76 5.35 -0.60 13.95
CA GLY A 76 5.25 0.75 14.53
C GLY A 76 5.99 1.83 13.72
N SER A 77 7.04 1.45 12.98
CA SER A 77 7.73 2.36 12.05
C SER A 77 6.86 2.70 10.83
N GLU A 78 6.27 1.70 10.17
CA GLU A 78 5.34 1.92 9.05
C GLU A 78 4.15 2.79 9.47
N ILE A 79 3.57 2.53 10.65
CA ILE A 79 2.45 3.32 11.17
C ILE A 79 2.89 4.76 11.46
N ARG A 80 4.04 4.96 12.11
CA ARG A 80 4.54 6.29 12.45
C ARG A 80 4.87 7.14 11.23
N PHE A 81 5.49 6.55 10.20
CA PHE A 81 5.92 7.29 9.01
C PHE A 81 4.85 7.36 7.92
N HIS A 82 3.97 6.37 7.82
CA HIS A 82 3.06 6.21 6.68
C HIS A 82 1.60 6.02 7.06
N GLY A 83 1.26 5.73 8.32
CA GLY A 83 -0.11 5.42 8.75
C GLY A 83 -1.14 6.49 8.38
N LYS A 84 -0.81 7.77 8.55
CA LYS A 84 -1.70 8.88 8.14
C LYS A 84 -1.96 8.89 6.63
N THR A 85 -0.91 8.65 5.84
CA THR A 85 -1.03 8.62 4.37
C THR A 85 -1.84 7.42 3.91
N LEU A 86 -1.62 6.25 4.52
CA LEU A 86 -2.37 5.04 4.21
C LEU A 86 -3.87 5.23 4.46
N ILE A 87 -4.25 5.83 5.60
CA ILE A 87 -5.66 6.14 5.92
C ILE A 87 -6.26 7.14 4.93
N SER A 88 -5.53 8.22 4.63
CA SER A 88 -6.00 9.24 3.69
C SER A 88 -6.19 8.73 2.25
N LEU A 89 -5.55 7.61 1.87
CA LEU A 89 -5.70 6.99 0.55
C LEU A 89 -6.84 5.96 0.49
N VAL A 90 -7.38 5.54 1.63
CA VAL A 90 -8.50 4.59 1.70
C VAL A 90 -9.84 5.24 2.08
N GLU A 91 -9.83 6.49 2.57
CA GLU A 91 -11.02 7.34 2.78
C GLU A 91 -11.71 7.69 1.45
#